data_AF-A0A7Y3KF71-F1
#
_entry.id   AF-A0A7Y3KF71-F1
#
_cell.length_a   1.000
_cell.length_b   1.000
_cell.length_c   1.000
_cell.angle_alpha   90.00
_cell.angle_beta   90.00
_cell.angle_gamma   90.00
#
_symmetry.space_group_name_H-M   'P 1'
#
loop_
_entity.id
_entity.type
_entity.pdbx_description
1 polymer ?
#
loop_
_entity_poly.entity_id
_entity_poly.type
_entity_poly.pdbx_seq_one_letter_code
_entity_poly.pdbx_strand_id
1 'polypeptide(L)'
;MIRKYKAYRILVEPNDDYYFSIEGICVIDDQQKYTLFTHASRHNFLRNSILKTPLPILFEDGIVLKGETIKLEDLEDFRSDHGLLDVPVSHLLHYLYTTNQKHYFFLERYLEE
;
A
#
# COMPACT_ATOMS: atom_id res chain seq x y z
N MET A 1 -7.00 14.78 17.24
CA MET A 1 -6.18 15.36 16.15
C MET A 1 -5.84 14.24 15.21
N ILE A 2 -6.30 14.31 13.96
CA ILE A 2 -6.00 13.28 12.96
C ILE A 2 -4.58 13.54 12.49
N ARG A 3 -3.67 12.57 12.67
CA ARG A 3 -2.31 12.69 12.15
C ARG A 3 -2.38 12.68 10.62
N LYS A 4 -1.72 13.65 9.98
CA LYS A 4 -1.56 13.63 8.53
C LYS A 4 -0.65 12.45 8.16
N TYR A 5 -1.04 11.73 7.12
CA TYR A 5 -0.26 10.64 6.55
C TYR A 5 -0.41 10.62 5.03
N LYS A 6 0.61 10.05 4.37
CA LYS A 6 0.55 9.64 2.98
C LYS A 6 0.25 8.15 2.92
N ALA A 7 -0.53 7.73 1.92
CA ALA A 7 -0.91 6.34 1.76
C ALA A 7 -0.69 5.94 0.30
N TYR A 8 -0.20 4.72 0.12
CA TYR A 8 0.16 4.18 -1.18
C TYR A 8 -0.34 2.75 -1.29
N ARG A 9 -0.81 2.36 -2.46
CA ARG A 9 -1.00 0.94 -2.80
C ARG A 9 0.33 0.34 -3.22
N ILE A 10 0.62 -0.86 -2.74
CA ILE A 10 1.76 -1.65 -3.16
C ILE A 10 1.28 -2.55 -4.29
N LEU A 11 1.73 -2.26 -5.51
CA LEU A 11 1.43 -3.04 -6.70
C LEU A 11 2.59 -3.99 -6.98
N VAL A 12 2.28 -5.26 -7.23
CA VAL A 12 3.26 -6.26 -7.60
C VAL A 12 2.82 -6.99 -8.85
N GLU A 13 3.75 -7.06 -9.80
CA GLU A 13 3.64 -7.87 -11.01
C GLU A 13 4.64 -9.04 -10.88
N PRO A 14 4.14 -10.28 -10.78
CA PRO A 14 4.98 -11.48 -10.82
C PRO A 14 5.72 -11.62 -12.15
N ASN A 15 6.83 -12.36 -12.13
CA ASN A 15 7.51 -12.74 -13.37
C ASN A 15 6.56 -13.54 -14.27
N ASP A 16 6.53 -13.23 -15.56
CA ASP A 16 5.70 -13.90 -16.57
C ASP A 16 4.17 -13.68 -16.40
N ASP A 17 3.75 -12.72 -15.57
CA ASP A 17 2.38 -12.21 -15.50
C ASP A 17 2.34 -10.78 -16.06
N TYR A 18 1.28 -10.42 -16.77
CA TYR A 18 1.11 -9.11 -17.39
C TYR A 18 0.24 -8.16 -16.55
N TYR A 19 -0.15 -8.57 -15.34
CA TYR A 19 -1.06 -7.84 -14.49
C TYR A 19 -0.45 -7.52 -13.12
N PHE A 20 -0.54 -6.26 -12.73
CA PHE A 20 -0.27 -5.84 -11.36
C PHE A 20 -1.40 -6.26 -10.43
N SER A 21 -1.02 -6.92 -9.35
CA SER A 21 -1.90 -7.24 -8.23
C SER A 21 -1.63 -6.30 -7.05
N ILE A 22 -2.65 -6.03 -6.24
CA ILE A 22 -2.50 -5.24 -5.03
C ILE A 22 -2.06 -6.18 -3.90
N GLU A 23 -0.85 -5.98 -3.40
CA GLU A 23 -0.23 -6.84 -2.38
C GLU A 23 -0.11 -6.15 -1.01
N GLY A 24 -0.49 -4.87 -0.93
CA GLY A 24 -0.38 -4.13 0.30
C GLY A 24 -0.79 -2.68 0.26
N ILE A 25 -0.83 -2.07 1.44
CA ILE A 25 -0.92 -0.63 1.65
C ILE A 25 0.30 -0.17 2.44
N CYS A 26 0.99 0.84 1.95
CA CYS A 26 2.08 1.52 2.66
C CYS A 26 1.59 2.88 3.15
N VAL A 27 1.71 3.13 4.45
CA VAL A 27 1.39 4.42 5.08
C VAL A 27 2.67 5.04 5.62
N ILE A 28 2.87 6.32 5.34
CA ILE A 28 3.98 7.11 5.87
C ILE A 28 3.39 8.25 6.70
N ASP A 29 3.69 8.27 7.99
CA ASP A 29 3.24 9.35 8.88
C ASP A 29 4.11 10.61 8.78
N ASP A 30 3.71 11.65 9.51
CA ASP A 30 4.43 12.92 9.61
C ASP A 30 5.85 12.80 10.18
N GLN A 31 6.14 11.72 10.91
CA GLN A 31 7.45 11.38 11.47
C GLN A 31 8.29 10.52 10.52
N GLN A 32 7.86 10.35 9.25
CA GLN A 32 8.51 9.49 8.26
C GLN A 32 8.56 8.01 8.66
N LYS A 33 7.65 7.58 9.55
CA LYS A 33 7.52 6.17 9.93
C LYS A 33 6.65 5.45 8.93
N TYR A 34 7.22 4.39 8.37
CA TYR A 34 6.54 3.50 7.42
C TYR A 34 5.76 2.42 8.17
N THR A 35 4.50 2.24 7.80
CA THR A 35 3.65 1.14 8.26
C THR A 35 3.10 0.41 7.04
N LEU A 36 3.29 -0.91 6.99
CA LEU A 36 2.86 -1.75 5.87
C LEU A 36 1.73 -2.68 6.33
N PHE A 37 0.62 -2.65 5.60
CA PHE A 37 -0.51 -3.54 5.76
C PHE A 37 -0.51 -4.50 4.57
N THR A 38 -0.11 -5.74 4.79
CA THR A 38 0.14 -6.73 3.72
C THR A 38 -0.23 -8.13 4.22
N HIS A 39 -0.22 -9.11 3.33
CA HIS A 39 -0.22 -10.50 3.78
C HIS A 39 1.06 -10.83 4.60
N ALA A 40 0.94 -11.70 5.61
CA ALA A 40 2.05 -12.03 6.53
C ALA A 40 3.27 -12.59 5.77
N SER A 41 3.04 -13.47 4.79
CA SER A 41 4.10 -14.09 3.99
C SER A 41 4.88 -13.08 3.14
N ARG A 42 4.29 -11.93 2.81
CA ARG A 42 4.85 -10.91 1.92
C ARG A 42 5.50 -9.76 2.69
N HIS A 43 5.15 -9.59 3.97
CA HIS A 43 5.53 -8.42 4.78
C HIS A 43 7.03 -8.13 4.77
N ASN A 44 7.87 -9.13 5.09
CA ASN A 44 9.32 -8.91 5.15
C ASN A 44 9.94 -8.60 3.78
N PHE A 45 9.41 -9.22 2.72
CA PHE A 45 9.86 -8.96 1.37
C PHE A 45 9.52 -7.51 0.97
N LEU A 46 8.24 -7.13 1.02
CA LEU A 46 7.78 -5.81 0.62
C LEU A 46 8.36 -4.70 1.50
N ARG A 47 8.48 -4.93 2.81
CA ARG A 47 9.12 -3.98 3.74
C ARG A 47 10.56 -3.70 3.34
N ASN A 48 11.33 -4.74 3.02
CA ASN A 48 12.71 -4.56 2.60
C ASN A 48 12.81 -3.87 1.23
N SER A 49 11.92 -4.22 0.30
CA SER A 49 11.83 -3.62 -1.02
C SER A 49 11.55 -2.11 -0.94
N ILE A 50 10.58 -1.71 -0.12
CA ILE A 50 10.15 -0.30 -0.01
C ILE A 50 11.17 0.52 0.77
N LEU A 51 11.64 0.03 1.93
CA LEU A 51 12.52 0.83 2.81
C LEU A 51 13.92 1.06 2.24
N LYS A 52 14.38 0.20 1.32
CA LYS A 52 15.72 0.32 0.72
C LYS A 52 15.72 1.09 -0.59
N THR A 53 14.55 1.47 -1.08
CA THR A 53 14.38 2.05 -2.41
C THR A 53 13.90 3.49 -2.28
N PRO A 54 14.56 4.46 -2.95
CA PRO A 54 14.03 5.81 -3.04
C PRO A 54 12.60 5.84 -3.62
N LEU A 55 11.70 6.59 -2.98
CA LEU A 55 10.30 6.70 -3.40
C LEU A 55 10.10 7.07 -4.88
N PRO A 56 10.88 8.00 -5.50
CA PRO A 56 10.69 8.32 -6.92
C PRO A 56 10.81 7.10 -7.84
N ILE A 57 11.74 6.20 -7.55
CA ILE A 57 11.92 4.96 -8.33
C ILE A 57 10.69 4.06 -8.20
N LEU A 58 10.08 3.99 -7.01
CA LEU A 58 8.90 3.17 -6.78
C LEU A 58 7.64 3.71 -7.49
N PHE A 59 7.57 5.02 -7.77
CA PHE A 59 6.42 5.64 -8.45
C PHE A 59 6.49 5.55 -9.98
N GLU A 60 7.69 5.65 -10.55
CA GLU A 60 7.87 5.69 -12.01
C GLU A 60 7.99 4.26 -12.58
N ASP A 61 9.21 3.73 -12.53
CA ASP A 61 9.56 2.46 -13.17
C ASP A 61 9.28 1.25 -12.28
N GLY A 62 9.17 1.46 -10.96
CA GLY A 62 9.20 0.38 -9.99
C GLY A 62 10.59 -0.23 -9.84
N ILE A 63 10.68 -1.28 -9.05
CA ILE A 63 11.90 -2.07 -8.90
C ILE A 63 11.64 -3.53 -9.20
N VAL A 64 12.60 -4.17 -9.85
CA VAL A 64 12.58 -5.62 -10.05
C VAL A 64 13.38 -6.29 -8.93
N LEU A 65 12.70 -7.08 -8.10
CA LEU A 65 13.32 -7.84 -7.02
C LEU A 65 12.84 -9.29 -7.07
N LYS A 66 13.78 -10.23 -7.14
CA LYS A 66 13.50 -11.67 -7.25
C LYS A 66 12.55 -12.02 -8.42
N GLY A 67 12.63 -11.28 -9.51
CA GLY A 67 11.78 -11.46 -10.69
C GLY A 67 10.41 -10.80 -10.60
N GLU A 68 10.07 -10.12 -9.50
CA GLU A 68 8.81 -9.40 -9.37
C GLU A 68 9.04 -7.89 -9.53
N THR A 69 8.18 -7.21 -10.29
CA THR A 69 8.17 -5.74 -10.36
C THR A 69 7.30 -5.19 -9.22
N ILE A 70 7.84 -4.27 -8.42
CA ILE A 70 7.16 -3.65 -7.29
C ILE A 70 7.04 -2.15 -7.54
N LYS A 71 5.82 -1.63 -7.45
CA LYS A 71 5.48 -0.21 -7.61
C LYS A 71 4.65 0.31 -6.43
N LEU A 72 4.69 1.62 -6.25
CA LEU A 72 3.76 2.33 -5.38
C LEU A 72 2.82 3.18 -6.23
N GLU A 73 1.53 3.11 -5.95
CA GLU A 73 0.51 4.01 -6.49
C GLU A 73 0.04 4.95 -5.37
N ASP A 74 0.09 6.26 -5.59
CA ASP A 74 -0.38 7.26 -4.63
C ASP A 74 -1.92 7.20 -4.50
N LEU A 75 -2.39 7.21 -3.25
CA LEU A 75 -3.81 7.21 -2.93
C LEU A 75 -4.36 8.63 -2.70
N GLU A 76 -3.58 9.70 -2.87
CA GLU A 76 -4.03 11.07 -2.59
C GLU A 76 -5.29 11.45 -3.38
N ASP A 77 -5.29 11.26 -4.70
CA ASP A 77 -6.46 11.55 -5.56
C ASP A 77 -7.66 10.68 -5.17
N PHE A 78 -7.45 9.36 -5.00
CA PHE A 78 -8.49 8.44 -4.55
C PHE A 78 -9.08 8.87 -3.20
N ARG A 79 -8.24 9.32 -2.26
CA ARG A 79 -8.69 9.79 -0.95
C ARG A 79 -9.44 11.11 -1.06
N SER A 80 -9.01 12.02 -1.92
CA SER A 80 -9.71 13.27 -2.19
C SER A 80 -11.12 13.00 -2.73
N ASP A 81 -11.23 12.18 -3.77
CA ASP A 81 -12.49 11.89 -4.46
C ASP A 81 -13.54 11.21 -3.57
N HIS A 82 -13.10 10.50 -2.54
CA HIS A 82 -13.97 9.76 -1.61
C HIS A 82 -14.06 10.39 -0.21
N GLY A 83 -13.51 11.59 0.00
CA GLY A 83 -13.59 12.29 1.29
C GLY A 83 -12.76 11.66 2.43
N LEU A 84 -11.63 11.02 2.11
CA LEU A 84 -10.75 10.27 3.00
C LEU A 84 -9.40 10.99 3.28
N LEU A 85 -9.29 12.29 3.01
CA LEU A 85 -8.06 13.04 3.26
C LEU A 85 -7.80 13.20 4.77
N ASP A 86 -8.84 13.56 5.52
CA ASP A 86 -8.75 13.82 6.96
C ASP A 86 -9.44 12.72 7.78
N VAL A 87 -9.18 11.45 7.44
CA VAL A 87 -9.70 10.30 8.21
C VAL A 87 -8.56 9.47 8.79
N PRO A 88 -8.74 8.81 9.95
CA PRO A 88 -7.75 7.87 10.48
C PRO A 88 -7.39 6.76 9.49
N VAL A 89 -6.17 6.22 9.58
CA VAL A 89 -5.72 5.11 8.72
C VAL A 89 -6.69 3.93 8.77
N SER A 90 -7.21 3.57 9.95
CA SER A 90 -8.19 2.49 10.10
C SER A 90 -9.45 2.70 9.26
N HIS A 91 -9.94 3.94 9.13
CA HIS A 91 -11.07 4.26 8.26
C HIS A 91 -10.70 4.05 6.79
N LEU A 92 -9.54 4.54 6.34
CA LEU A 92 -9.07 4.31 4.98
C LEU A 92 -8.99 2.80 4.67
N LEU A 93 -8.40 2.01 5.56
CA LEU A 93 -8.28 0.56 5.40
C LEU A 93 -9.66 -0.12 5.31
N HIS A 94 -10.58 0.28 6.19
CA HIS A 94 -11.95 -0.25 6.18
C HIS A 94 -12.68 0.10 4.88
N TYR A 95 -12.52 1.34 4.38
CA TYR A 95 -13.11 1.79 3.12
C TYR A 95 -12.57 1.00 1.92
N LEU A 96 -11.24 0.83 1.84
CA LEU A 96 -10.61 0.05 0.77
C LEU A 96 -11.10 -1.40 0.78
N TYR A 97 -11.15 -2.04 1.95
CA TYR A 97 -11.65 -3.40 2.09
C TYR A 97 -13.11 -3.52 1.67
N THR A 98 -14.00 -2.69 2.21
CA THR A 98 -15.44 -2.77 1.91
C THR A 98 -15.78 -2.45 0.45
N THR A 99 -14.99 -1.60 -0.20
CA THR A 99 -15.21 -1.24 -1.62
C THR A 99 -14.74 -2.34 -2.57
N ASN A 100 -13.64 -3.04 -2.25
CA ASN A 100 -13.12 -4.11 -3.12
C ASN A 100 -12.41 -5.23 -2.32
N GLN A 101 -13.21 -6.02 -1.61
CA GLN A 101 -12.72 -7.09 -0.74
C GLN A 101 -11.80 -8.07 -1.46
N LYS A 102 -12.07 -8.39 -2.73
CA LYS A 102 -11.26 -9.35 -3.50
C LYS A 102 -9.80 -8.87 -3.65
N HIS A 103 -9.59 -7.58 -3.89
CA HIS A 103 -8.25 -7.01 -4.04
C HIS A 103 -7.59 -6.67 -2.71
N TYR A 104 -8.39 -6.42 -1.66
CA TYR A 104 -7.90 -6.01 -0.34
C TYR A 104 -8.12 -7.07 0.75
N PHE A 105 -8.28 -8.34 0.40
CA PHE A 105 -8.62 -9.39 1.37
C PHE A 105 -7.61 -9.46 2.53
N PHE A 106 -6.34 -9.16 2.26
CA PHE A 106 -5.28 -9.10 3.28
C PHE A 106 -5.51 -8.03 4.36
N LEU A 107 -6.44 -7.09 4.16
CA LEU A 107 -6.81 -6.08 5.16
C LEU A 107 -7.68 -6.64 6.27
N GLU A 108 -8.40 -7.76 6.06
CA GLU A 108 -9.33 -8.35 7.03
C GLU A 108 -8.71 -8.46 8.43
N ARG A 109 -7.50 -9.01 8.52
CA ARG A 109 -6.73 -9.17 9.76
C ARG A 109 -6.34 -7.87 10.50
N TYR A 110 -6.52 -6.71 9.86
CA TYR A 110 -6.22 -5.39 10.42
C TYR A 110 -7.50 -4.60 10.74
N LEU A 111 -8.67 -5.15 10.41
CA LEU A 111 -9.98 -4.55 10.67
C LEU A 111 -10.69 -5.22 11.86
N GLU A 112 -10.18 -6.38 12.30
CA GLU A 112 -10.58 -7.05 13.53
C GLU A 112 -9.87 -6.40 14.73
N GLU A 113 -10.39 -5.26 15.20
CA GLU A 113 -10.12 -4.70 16.54
C GLU A 113 -11.43 -4.40 17.28
#